data_AF-A0A4R6UL12-F1
#
_entry.id   AF-A0A4R6UL12-F1
#
_cell.length_a   1.000
_cell.length_b   1.000
_cell.length_c   1.000
_cell.angle_alpha   90.00
_cell.angle_beta   90.00
_cell.angle_gamma   90.00
#
_symmetry.space_group_name_H-M   'P 1'
#
loop_
_entity.id
_entity.type
_entity.pdbx_description
1 polymer ?
#
loop_
_entity_poly.entity_id
_entity_poly.type
_entity_poly.pdbx_seq_one_letter_code
_entity_poly.pdbx_strand_id
1 'polypeptide(L)' 'MTEVRTRLDWLKKRKAELEQRIEAIKRDYAEGLSADSSEQAIELENAEVLAEIQRLAVNELVDINQELRRLQQAQEDE' A
#
# COMPACT_ATOMS: atom_id res chain seq x y z
N MET A 1 8.25 25.45 9.47
CA MET A 1 6.89 24.99 9.84
C MET A 1 5.94 24.70 8.66
N THR A 2 5.64 25.62 7.73
CA THR A 2 4.63 25.38 6.67
C THR A 2 4.98 24.22 5.74
N GLU A 3 6.25 24.11 5.36
CA GLU A 3 6.77 23.08 4.46
C GLU A 3 6.71 21.66 5.06
N VAL A 4 7.07 21.54 6.35
CA VAL A 4 6.96 20.28 7.12
C VAL A 4 5.50 19.83 7.22
N ARG A 5 4.58 20.77 7.47
CA ARG A 5 3.14 20.47 7.56
C ARG A 5 2.56 20.02 6.23
N THR A 6 2.92 20.67 5.13
CA THR A 6 2.52 20.25 3.77
C THR A 6 3.08 18.87 3.43
N ARG A 7 4.33 18.56 3.81
CA ARG A 7 4.94 17.23 3.63
C ARG A 7 4.19 16.16 4.41
N LEU A 8 3.81 16.45 5.65
CA LEU A 8 3.02 15.57 6.52
C LEU A 8 1.65 15.24 5.93
N ASP A 9 0.93 16.24 5.45
CA ASP A 9 -0.39 16.05 4.83
C ASP A 9 -0.29 15.26 3.51
N TRP A 10 0.75 15.51 2.72
CA TRP A 10 1.03 14.74 1.50
C TRP A 10 1.30 13.26 1.81
N LEU A 11 2.17 12.96 2.78
CA LEU A 11 2.49 11.59 3.17
C LEU A 11 1.27 10.85 3.74
N LYS A 12 0.42 11.53 4.52
CA LYS A 12 -0.84 10.96 5.02
C LYS A 12 -1.80 10.60 3.90
N LYS A 13 -1.95 11.50 2.91
CA LYS A 13 -2.79 11.23 1.75
C LYS A 13 -2.26 10.06 0.93
N ARG A 14 -0.94 10.03 0.70
CA ARG A 14 -0.28 8.95 -0.04
C ARG A 14 -0.45 7.59 0.65
N LYS A 15 -0.32 7.55 1.97
CA LYS A 15 -0.59 6.36 2.79
C LYS A 15 -2.02 5.85 2.59
N ALA A 16 -3.01 6.73 2.70
CA ALA A 16 -4.42 6.36 2.55
C ALA A 16 -4.74 5.83 1.15
N GLU A 17 -4.16 6.43 0.10
CA GLU A 17 -4.31 5.96 -1.28
C GLU A 17 -3.70 4.57 -1.48
N LEU A 18 -2.52 4.31 -0.91
CA LEU A 18 -1.87 2.99 -0.99
C LEU A 18 -2.70 1.92 -0.25
N GLU A 19 -3.20 2.23 0.95
CA GLU A 19 -4.06 1.32 1.71
C GLU A 19 -5.34 0.97 0.94
N GLN A 20 -6.00 1.97 0.34
CA GLN A 20 -7.19 1.73 -0.49
C GLN A 20 -6.88 0.85 -1.72
N ARG A 21 -5.76 1.09 -2.39
CA ARG A 21 -5.36 0.29 -3.57
C ARG A 21 -5.09 -1.15 -3.19
N ILE A 22 -4.40 -1.40 -2.08
CA ILE A 22 -4.14 -2.77 -1.59
C ILE A 22 -5.48 -3.49 -1.31
N GLU A 23 -6.42 -2.83 -0.64
CA GLU A 23 -7.72 -3.44 -0.31
C GLU A 23 -8.65 -3.63 -1.52
N ALA A 24 -8.52 -2.80 -2.56
CA ALA A 24 -9.22 -3.04 -3.83
C ALA A 24 -8.65 -4.27 -4.54
N ILE A 25 -7.32 -4.34 -4.67
CA ILE A 25 -6.60 -5.45 -5.29
C ILE A 25 -6.93 -6.79 -4.62
N LYS A 26 -7.00 -6.83 -3.28
CA LYS A 26 -7.40 -8.03 -2.53
C LYS A 26 -8.84 -8.47 -2.81
N ARG A 27 -9.77 -7.53 -2.93
CA ARG A 27 -11.19 -7.82 -3.15
C ARG A 27 -11.44 -8.34 -4.56
N ASP A 28 -10.86 -7.67 -5.55
CA ASP A 28 -10.96 -8.10 -6.96
C ASP A 28 -10.42 -9.52 -7.14
N TYR A 29 -9.35 -9.89 -6.43
CA TYR A 29 -8.82 -11.25 -6.45
C TYR A 29 -9.70 -12.26 -5.70
N ALA A 30 -10.25 -11.89 -4.54
CA ALA A 30 -11.13 -12.77 -3.78
C ALA A 30 -12.45 -13.10 -4.51
N GLU A 31 -12.93 -12.22 -5.40
CA GLU A 31 -14.13 -12.42 -6.21
C GLU A 31 -13.89 -13.23 -7.50
N GLY A 32 -12.62 -13.42 -7.93
CA GLY A 32 -12.25 -14.06 -9.20
C GLY A 32 -12.00 -15.58 -9.18
N LEU A 33 -11.92 -16.21 -8.01
CA LEU A 33 -11.60 -17.64 -7.86
C LEU A 33 -12.79 -18.55 -8.26
N SER A 34 -13.04 -18.65 -9.56
CA SER A 34 -13.88 -19.68 -10.18
C SER A 34 -13.13 -21.02 -10.21
N ALA A 35 -13.82 -22.11 -9.92
CA ALA A 35 -13.24 -23.43 -9.64
C ALA A 35 -12.91 -24.26 -10.90
N ASP A 36 -12.71 -23.63 -12.06
CA ASP A 36 -12.46 -24.34 -13.31
C ASP A 36 -10.96 -24.60 -13.52
N SER A 37 -10.58 -25.85 -13.82
CA SER A 37 -9.17 -26.28 -13.81
C SER A 37 -8.28 -25.60 -14.86
N SER A 38 -8.89 -25.06 -15.93
CA SER A 38 -8.20 -24.25 -16.94
C SER A 38 -7.86 -22.84 -16.45
N GLU A 39 -8.59 -22.31 -15.46
CA GLU A 39 -8.34 -20.98 -14.88
C GLU A 39 -7.27 -21.05 -13.77
N GLN A 40 -7.01 -22.23 -13.22
CA GLN A 40 -6.13 -22.43 -12.07
C GLN A 40 -4.67 -21.99 -12.29
N ALA A 41 -4.14 -22.15 -13.52
CA ALA A 41 -2.78 -21.69 -13.85
C ALA A 41 -2.69 -20.16 -13.91
N ILE A 42 -3.73 -19.50 -14.43
CA ILE A 42 -3.84 -18.05 -14.52
C ILE A 42 -4.04 -17.46 -13.11
N GLU A 43 -4.87 -18.10 -12.29
CA GLU A 43 -5.09 -17.70 -10.89
C GLU A 43 -3.82 -17.82 -10.03
N LEU A 44 -2.96 -18.81 -10.30
CA LEU A 44 -1.65 -18.97 -9.65
C LEU A 44 -0.66 -17.88 -10.07
N GLU A 45 -0.55 -17.58 -11.36
CA GLU A 45 0.30 -16.49 -11.86
C GLU A 45 -0.18 -15.13 -11.30
N ASN A 46 -1.49 -14.90 -11.29
CA ASN A 46 -2.10 -13.73 -10.68
C ASN A 46 -1.76 -13.66 -9.18
N ALA A 47 -1.83 -14.77 -8.44
CA ALA A 47 -1.48 -14.82 -7.02
C ALA A 47 -0.04 -14.36 -6.75
N GLU A 48 0.92 -14.80 -7.57
CA GLU A 48 2.33 -14.42 -7.44
C GLU A 48 2.55 -12.94 -7.74
N VAL A 49 1.93 -12.42 -8.82
CA VAL A 49 2.00 -11.00 -9.17
C VAL A 49 1.35 -10.13 -8.10
N LEU A 50 0.23 -10.57 -7.52
CA LEU A 50 -0.46 -9.86 -6.44
C LEU A 50 0.35 -9.87 -5.15
N ALA A 51 0.98 -10.99 -4.80
CA ALA A 51 1.87 -11.08 -3.66
C ALA A 51 3.08 -10.13 -3.80
N GLU A 52 3.61 -10.00 -5.02
CA GLU A 52 4.67 -9.04 -5.34
C GLU A 52 4.20 -7.59 -5.16
N ILE A 53 3.06 -7.22 -5.75
CA ILE A 53 2.47 -5.89 -5.63
C ILE A 53 2.19 -5.55 -4.16
N GLN A 54 1.65 -6.51 -3.41
CA GLN A 54 1.35 -6.34 -2.00
C GLN A 54 2.63 -6.15 -1.17
N ARG A 55 3.69 -6.91 -1.47
CA ARG A 55 5.00 -6.75 -0.80
C ARG A 55 5.60 -5.37 -1.08
N LEU A 56 5.59 -4.93 -2.34
CA LEU A 56 6.10 -3.62 -2.72
C LEU A 56 5.31 -2.48 -2.05
N ALA A 57 3.99 -2.58 -2.04
CA ALA A 57 3.13 -1.58 -1.43
C ALA A 57 3.28 -1.54 0.10
N VAL A 58 3.48 -2.70 0.75
CA VAL A 58 3.79 -2.78 2.19
C VAL A 58 5.15 -2.13 2.48
N ASN A 59 6.16 -2.37 1.65
CA ASN A 59 7.46 -1.72 1.80
C ASN A 59 7.36 -0.20 1.66
N GLU A 60 6.64 0.31 0.65
CA GLU A 60 6.40 1.75 0.46
C GLU A 60 5.65 2.35 1.67
N LEU A 61 4.69 1.62 2.25
CA LEU A 61 4.01 2.02 3.48
C LEU A 61 4.94 2.08 4.70
N VAL A 62 5.87 1.13 4.83
CA VAL A 62 6.87 1.15 5.90
C VAL A 62 7.74 2.40 5.79
N ASP A 63 8.22 2.71 4.59
CA ASP A 63 9.06 3.90 4.35
C ASP A 63 8.30 5.20 4.64
N ILE A 64 7.05 5.31 4.18
CA ILE A 64 6.18 6.46 4.46
C ILE A 64 5.94 6.62 5.97
N ASN A 65 5.70 5.53 6.69
CA ASN A 65 5.48 5.56 8.14
C ASN A 65 6.74 5.98 8.90
N GLN A 66 7.93 5.54 8.47
CA GLN A 66 9.19 5.98 9.06
C GLN A 66 9.40 7.48 8.86
N GLU A 67 9.14 7.98 7.65
CA GLU A 67 9.29 9.39 7.34
C GLU A 67 8.26 10.26 8.08
N LEU A 68 7.02 9.79 8.21
CA LEU A 68 6.00 10.45 9.03
C LEU A 68 6.45 10.59 10.49
N ARG A 69 7.01 9.53 11.08
CA ARG A 69 7.51 9.58 12.47
C ARG A 69 8.64 10.59 12.63
N ARG A 70 9.60 10.61 11.70
CA ARG A 70 10.70 11.58 11.72
C ARG A 70 10.20 13.02 11.63
N LEU A 71 9.27 13.29 10.72
CA LEU A 71 8.70 14.63 10.55
C LEU A 71 7.82 15.06 11.73
N GLN A 72 7.10 14.13 12.35
CA GLN A 72 6.34 14.41 13.59
C GLN A 72 7.27 14.77 14.74
N GLN A 73 8.34 14.00 14.93
CA GLN A 73 9.30 14.26 16.01
C GLN A 73 10.03 15.60 15.79
N ALA A 74 10.45 15.89 14.56
CA ALA A 74 11.04 17.18 14.21
C ALA A 74 10.07 18.37 14.38
N GLN A 75 8.76 18.14 14.36
CA GLN A 75 7.74 19.16 14.65
C GLN A 75 7.51 19.34 16.17
N GLU A 76 7.73 18.30 16.98
CA GLU A 76 7.57 18.34 18.45
C GLU A 76 8.82 18.90 19.17
N ASP A 77 10.00 18.75 18.56
CA ASP A 77 11.27 19.27 19.07
C ASP A 77 11.48 20.78 18.77
N GLU A 78 10.57 21.42 18.03
CA GLU A 78 10.57 22.85 17.62
C GLU A 78 9.63 23.72 18.49
#